data_AF-A0A2V8IHI3-F1
#
_entry.id   AF-A0A2V8IHI3-F1
#
_cell.length_a   1.000
_cell.length_b   1.000
_cell.length_c   1.000
_cell.angle_alpha   90.00
_cell.angle_beta   90.00
_cell.angle_gamma   90.00
#
_symmetry.space_group_name_H-M   'P 1'
#
loop_
_entity.id
_entity.type
_entity.pdbx_description
1 polymer ?
#
loop_
_entity_poly.entity_id
_entity_poly.type
_entity_poly.pdbx_seq_one_letter_code
_entity_poly.pdbx_strand_id
1 'polypeptide(L)'
;MTDKRDREKLAEALRHLATGQISNREYEDRTEVRSSDIAVREIWRAAWGMYSDVRTHRLTGKDALTADTKEAVARCILFLNSDLPWEWPTRSSTEMLLFAIASLCTLGLLARRDVRRYRAAGEFAVWPFLRRSDYEAALRAPRLLNRAV
;
A
#
# COMPACT_ATOMS: atom_id res chain seq x y z
N MET A 1 -13.86 -0.63 9.13
CA MET A 1 -14.40 0.74 9.23
C MET A 1 -13.56 1.60 8.31
N THR A 2 -14.18 2.35 7.40
CA THR A 2 -13.48 3.28 6.51
C THR A 2 -13.18 4.57 7.28
N ASP A 3 -11.91 4.87 7.51
CA ASP A 3 -11.49 6.11 8.17
C ASP A 3 -10.98 7.10 7.13
N LYS A 4 -11.86 8.02 6.73
CA LYS A 4 -11.57 9.00 5.70
C LYS A 4 -10.38 9.90 6.06
N ARG A 5 -10.25 10.27 7.33
CA ARG A 5 -9.19 11.17 7.78
C ARG A 5 -7.83 10.49 7.68
N ASP A 6 -7.73 9.24 8.12
CA ASP A 6 -6.49 8.47 8.04
C ASP A 6 -6.11 8.17 6.58
N ARG A 7 -7.10 7.87 5.74
CA ARG A 7 -6.88 7.67 4.30
C ARG A 7 -6.35 8.92 3.60
N GLU A 8 -6.98 10.08 3.83
CA GLU A 8 -6.55 11.36 3.26
C GLU A 8 -5.12 11.71 3.72
N LYS A 9 -4.84 11.53 5.02
CA LYS A 9 -3.52 11.75 5.61
C LYS A 9 -2.45 10.87 4.96
N LEU A 10 -2.72 9.58 4.79
CA LEU A 10 -1.78 8.65 4.14
C LEU A 10 -1.60 8.97 2.66
N ALA A 11 -2.68 9.31 1.94
CA ALA A 11 -2.63 9.65 0.51
C ALA A 11 -1.76 10.88 0.26
N GLU A 12 -1.89 11.91 1.08
CA GLU A 12 -1.06 13.11 1.01
C GLU A 12 0.42 12.80 1.32
N ALA A 13 0.69 12.04 2.39
CA ALA A 13 2.05 11.64 2.75
C ALA A 13 2.73 10.81 1.66
N LEU A 14 2.01 9.85 1.06
CA LEU A 14 2.51 9.04 -0.06
C LEU A 14 2.86 9.90 -1.27
N ARG A 15 2.00 10.87 -1.61
CA ARG A 15 2.27 11.80 -2.72
C ARG A 15 3.54 12.60 -2.46
N HIS A 16 3.68 13.17 -1.26
CA HIS A 16 4.87 13.94 -0.91
C HIS A 16 6.14 13.08 -0.91
N LEU A 17 6.07 11.84 -0.41
CA LEU A 17 7.20 10.91 -0.41
C LEU A 17 7.60 10.54 -1.85
N ALA A 18 6.64 10.12 -2.67
CA ALA A 18 6.90 9.66 -4.04
C ALA A 18 7.43 10.75 -4.97
N THR A 19 7.10 12.01 -4.69
CA THR A 19 7.63 13.18 -5.40
C THR A 19 8.95 13.71 -4.79
N GLY A 20 9.43 13.11 -3.70
CA GLY A 20 10.64 13.54 -3.00
C GLY A 20 10.49 14.83 -2.18
N GLN A 21 9.27 15.36 -2.04
CA GLN A 21 8.95 16.56 -1.25
C GLN A 21 9.13 16.35 0.26
N ILE A 22 9.07 15.11 0.74
CA ILE A 22 9.48 14.71 2.09
C ILE A 22 10.47 13.56 2.04
N SER A 23 11.25 13.40 3.10
CA SER A 23 12.09 12.24 3.33
C SER A 23 11.28 11.04 3.81
N ASN A 24 11.85 9.84 3.70
CA ASN A 24 11.30 8.62 4.29
C ASN A 24 11.03 8.77 5.80
N ARG A 25 11.91 9.44 6.55
CA ARG A 25 11.71 9.68 7.99
C ARG A 25 10.54 10.62 8.27
N GLU A 26 10.43 11.73 7.54
CA GLU A 26 9.28 12.64 7.66
C GLU A 26 7.96 11.95 7.26
N TYR A 27 8.00 11.00 6.32
CA TYR A 27 6.85 10.17 5.97
C TYR A 27 6.44 9.27 7.15
N GLU A 28 7.37 8.55 7.76
CA GLU A 28 7.11 7.71 8.94
C GLU A 28 6.54 8.53 10.10
N ASP A 29 7.19 9.64 10.47
CA ASP A 29 6.75 10.53 11.54
C ASP A 29 5.32 11.07 11.30
N ARG A 30 4.96 11.33 10.04
CA ARG A 30 3.60 11.76 9.67
C ARG A 30 2.61 10.61 9.70
N THR A 31 3.02 9.38 9.41
CA THR A 31 2.13 8.24 9.18
C THR A 31 2.09 7.23 10.33
N GLU A 32 2.78 7.50 11.46
CA GLU A 32 2.82 6.68 12.69
C GLU A 32 1.45 6.45 13.39
N VAL A 33 0.33 6.73 12.72
CA VAL A 33 -1.02 6.56 13.24
C VAL A 33 -1.41 5.09 13.21
N ARG A 34 -1.78 4.53 14.37
CA ARG A 34 -2.50 3.25 14.45
C ARG A 34 -3.92 3.43 13.91
N SER A 35 -4.09 3.26 12.60
CA SER A 35 -5.41 3.32 11.97
C SER A 35 -6.21 2.04 12.18
N SER A 36 -7.50 2.19 12.48
CA SER A 36 -8.46 1.07 12.48
C SER A 36 -8.84 0.63 11.06
N ASP A 37 -8.60 1.46 10.05
CA ASP A 37 -8.85 1.15 8.66
C ASP A 37 -7.80 0.17 8.11
N ILE A 38 -8.27 -0.97 7.63
CA ILE A 38 -7.41 -2.02 7.06
C ILE A 38 -6.66 -1.48 5.84
N ALA A 39 -7.31 -0.70 4.98
CA ALA A 39 -6.70 -0.17 3.78
C ALA A 39 -5.47 0.70 4.09
N VAL A 40 -5.60 1.55 5.11
CA VAL A 40 -4.52 2.42 5.56
C VAL A 40 -3.34 1.58 6.04
N ARG A 41 -3.58 0.54 6.85
CA ARG A 41 -2.50 -0.33 7.35
C ARG A 41 -1.81 -1.12 6.26
N GLU A 42 -2.56 -1.72 5.34
CA GLU A 42 -1.99 -2.57 4.28
C GLU A 42 -1.21 -1.73 3.26
N ILE A 43 -1.72 -0.54 2.90
CA ILE A 43 -1.01 0.37 1.98
C ILE A 43 0.21 0.99 2.66
N TRP A 44 0.12 1.38 3.92
CA TRP A 44 1.27 1.87 4.69
C TRP A 44 2.39 0.81 4.78
N ARG A 45 2.03 -0.45 5.05
CA ARG A 45 2.98 -1.58 5.03
C ARG A 45 3.62 -1.79 3.67
N ALA A 46 2.84 -1.69 2.59
CA ALA A 46 3.37 -1.84 1.23
C ALA A 46 4.35 -0.71 0.88
N ALA A 47 4.12 0.50 1.38
CA ALA A 47 4.99 1.66 1.15
C ALA A 47 6.39 1.51 1.77
N TRP A 48 6.54 0.71 2.83
CA TRP A 48 7.84 0.42 3.45
C TRP A 48 8.85 -0.15 2.44
N GLY A 49 8.37 -0.94 1.46
CA GLY A 49 9.23 -1.50 0.40
C GLY A 49 9.77 -0.47 -0.61
N MET A 50 9.37 0.80 -0.51
CA MET A 50 9.77 1.86 -1.44
C MET A 50 11.09 2.56 -1.06
N TYR A 51 11.55 2.42 0.19
CA TYR A 51 12.73 3.12 0.71
C TYR A 51 13.58 2.23 1.60
N SER A 52 14.83 2.65 1.82
CA SER A 52 15.70 2.07 2.85
C SER A 52 15.42 2.69 4.22
N ASP A 53 15.31 1.87 5.26
CA ASP A 53 15.18 2.26 6.66
C ASP A 53 16.53 2.56 7.35
N VAL A 54 17.65 2.24 6.69
CA VAL A 54 19.01 2.41 7.24
C VAL A 54 19.46 3.88 7.24
N ARG A 55 18.88 4.72 6.38
CA ARG A 55 19.24 6.15 6.29
C ARG A 55 18.06 7.04 5.94
N THR A 56 18.10 8.28 6.41
CA THR A 56 17.17 9.33 5.99
C THR A 56 17.51 9.81 4.58
N HIS A 57 16.54 9.80 3.66
CA HIS A 57 16.71 10.27 2.29
C HIS A 57 15.37 10.60 1.63
N ARG A 58 15.42 11.27 0.47
CA ARG A 58 14.27 11.58 -0.39
C ARG A 58 14.31 10.66 -1.61
N LEU A 59 13.15 10.34 -2.17
CA LEU A 59 13.03 9.46 -3.34
C LEU A 59 13.37 10.21 -4.66
N THR A 60 14.61 10.68 -4.77
CA THR A 60 15.14 11.45 -5.90
C THR A 60 16.54 10.98 -6.30
N GLY A 61 16.98 11.34 -7.51
CA GLY A 61 18.30 10.95 -8.01
C GLY A 61 18.49 9.43 -8.03
N LYS A 62 19.53 8.94 -7.34
CA LYS A 62 19.82 7.49 -7.22
C LYS A 62 18.74 6.71 -6.44
N ASP A 63 17.94 7.40 -5.64
CA ASP A 63 16.87 6.84 -4.82
C ASP A 63 15.48 7.07 -5.45
N ALA A 64 15.44 7.54 -6.71
CA ALA A 64 14.20 7.81 -7.40
C ALA A 64 13.41 6.52 -7.67
N LEU A 65 12.08 6.62 -7.54
CA LEU A 65 11.17 5.53 -7.88
C LEU A 65 11.20 5.23 -9.39
N THR A 66 11.10 3.95 -9.73
CA THR A 66 10.84 3.49 -11.11
C THR A 66 9.43 3.91 -11.55
N ALA A 67 9.20 3.91 -12.87
CA ALA A 67 7.88 4.22 -13.44
C ALA A 67 6.78 3.29 -12.88
N ASP A 68 7.04 1.98 -12.84
CA ASP A 68 6.12 0.98 -12.31
C ASP A 68 5.75 1.23 -10.84
N THR A 69 6.73 1.61 -10.01
CA THR A 69 6.47 1.92 -8.61
C THR A 69 5.69 3.22 -8.46
N LYS A 70 5.96 4.24 -9.27
CA LYS A 70 5.15 5.48 -9.30
C LYS A 70 3.70 5.20 -9.69
N GLU A 71 3.47 4.32 -10.67
CA GLU A 71 2.13 3.89 -11.06
C GLU A 71 1.41 3.14 -9.94
N ALA A 72 2.11 2.25 -9.24
CA ALA A 72 1.58 1.56 -8.07
C ALA A 72 1.19 2.55 -6.95
N VAL A 73 2.05 3.54 -6.67
CA VAL A 73 1.73 4.60 -5.70
C VAL A 73 0.53 5.43 -6.14
N ALA A 74 0.41 5.77 -7.42
CA ALA A 74 -0.74 6.51 -7.94
C ALA A 74 -2.04 5.72 -7.73
N ARG A 75 -2.04 4.39 -7.98
CA ARG A 75 -3.18 3.51 -7.67
C ARG A 75 -3.52 3.49 -6.18
N CYS A 76 -2.52 3.44 -5.30
CA CYS A 76 -2.72 3.52 -3.85
C CYS A 76 -3.38 4.85 -3.43
N ILE A 77 -2.86 5.98 -3.92
CA ILE A 77 -3.42 7.31 -3.65
C ILE A 77 -4.87 7.37 -4.15
N LEU A 78 -5.15 6.82 -5.33
CA LEU A 78 -6.50 6.79 -5.89
C LEU A 78 -7.46 5.97 -5.01
N PHE A 79 -7.04 4.79 -4.56
CA PHE A 79 -7.84 3.94 -3.69
C PHE A 79 -8.10 4.59 -2.32
N LEU A 80 -7.09 5.20 -1.71
CA LEU A 80 -7.25 5.91 -0.44
C LEU A 80 -8.23 7.09 -0.55
N ASN A 81 -8.31 7.73 -1.72
CA ASN A 81 -9.30 8.79 -1.98
C ASN A 81 -10.69 8.26 -2.35
N SER A 82 -10.87 6.96 -2.48
CA SER A 82 -12.16 6.32 -2.69
C SER A 82 -12.82 5.91 -1.38
N ASP A 83 -14.14 5.74 -1.39
CA ASP A 83 -14.90 5.24 -0.25
C ASP A 83 -14.97 3.69 -0.22
N LEU A 84 -14.20 3.00 -1.06
CA LEU A 84 -14.24 1.55 -1.17
C LEU A 84 -13.72 0.85 0.08
N PRO A 85 -14.37 -0.23 0.54
CA PRO A 85 -13.85 -1.05 1.63
C PRO A 85 -12.61 -1.83 1.18
N TRP A 86 -11.76 -2.21 2.14
CA TRP A 86 -10.68 -3.16 1.86
C TRP A 86 -11.26 -4.58 1.74
N GLU A 87 -11.09 -5.20 0.58
CA GLU A 87 -11.64 -6.54 0.29
C GLU A 87 -10.56 -7.63 0.14
N TRP A 88 -9.27 -7.27 0.08
CA TRP A 88 -8.21 -8.28 0.00
C TRP A 88 -8.12 -9.11 1.29
N PRO A 89 -7.75 -10.40 1.20
CA PRO A 89 -7.61 -11.26 2.37
C PRO A 89 -6.63 -10.67 3.39
N THR A 90 -7.08 -10.47 4.62
CA THR A 90 -6.24 -10.04 5.74
C THR A 90 -6.08 -11.14 6.76
N ARG A 91 -4.93 -11.15 7.44
CA ARG A 91 -4.70 -11.98 8.62
C ARG A 91 -4.69 -11.14 9.87
N SER A 92 -5.25 -11.66 10.94
CA SER A 92 -4.95 -11.22 12.29
C SER A 92 -3.50 -11.53 12.65
N SER A 93 -2.96 -10.82 13.65
CA SER A 93 -1.60 -11.07 14.15
C SER A 93 -1.40 -12.52 14.62
N THR A 94 -2.42 -13.13 15.21
CA THR A 94 -2.39 -14.52 15.68
C THR A 94 -2.31 -15.51 14.52
N GLU A 95 -3.13 -15.30 13.48
CA GLU A 95 -3.07 -16.12 12.26
C GLU A 95 -1.73 -15.98 11.56
N MET A 96 -1.13 -14.78 11.58
CA MET A 96 0.20 -14.55 11.00
C MET A 96 1.29 -15.33 11.74
N LEU A 97 1.26 -15.36 13.08
CA LEU A 97 2.21 -16.12 13.90
C LEU A 97 2.07 -17.64 13.68
N LEU A 98 0.84 -18.16 13.73
CA LEU A 98 0.57 -19.57 13.47
C LEU A 98 0.99 -19.97 12.06
N PHE A 99 0.74 -19.10 11.08
CA PHE A 99 1.14 -19.32 9.70
C PHE A 99 2.66 -19.34 9.52
N ALA A 100 3.40 -18.48 10.25
CA ALA A 100 4.85 -18.48 10.23
C ALA A 100 5.43 -19.79 10.77
N ILE A 101 4.93 -20.25 11.92
CA ILE A 101 5.32 -21.54 12.52
C ILE A 101 5.01 -22.69 11.55
N ALA A 102 3.79 -22.75 11.02
CA ALA A 102 3.38 -23.79 10.08
C ALA A 102 4.19 -23.73 8.76
N SER A 103 4.54 -22.53 8.28
CA SER A 103 5.37 -22.36 7.09
C SER A 103 6.78 -22.88 7.30
N LEU A 104 7.36 -22.70 8.49
CA LEU A 104 8.66 -23.29 8.85
C LEU A 104 8.56 -24.83 8.88
N CYS A 105 7.53 -25.38 9.51
CA CYS A 105 7.29 -26.84 9.55
C CYS A 105 7.04 -27.45 8.16
N THR A 106 6.56 -26.65 7.20
CA THR A 106 6.28 -27.09 5.83
C THR A 106 7.35 -26.66 4.81
N LEU A 107 8.52 -26.23 5.28
CA LEU A 107 9.65 -25.76 4.45
C LEU A 107 9.21 -24.71 3.40
N GLY A 108 8.28 -23.83 3.77
CA GLY A 108 7.76 -22.75 2.93
C GLY A 108 6.70 -23.17 1.90
N LEU A 109 6.25 -24.44 1.86
CA LEU A 109 5.19 -24.88 0.95
C LEU A 109 3.86 -24.15 1.23
N LEU A 110 3.51 -23.95 2.50
CA LEU A 110 2.32 -23.18 2.88
C LEU A 110 2.42 -21.71 2.47
N ALA A 111 3.58 -21.07 2.66
CA ALA A 111 3.86 -19.71 2.18
C ALA A 111 3.64 -19.57 0.67
N ARG A 112 4.13 -20.52 -0.14
CA ARG A 112 3.94 -20.50 -1.60
C ARG A 112 2.48 -20.65 -2.02
N ARG A 113 1.74 -21.56 -1.37
CA ARG A 113 0.30 -21.76 -1.63
C ARG A 113 -0.50 -20.52 -1.25
N ASP A 114 -0.11 -19.89 -0.16
CA ASP A 114 -0.78 -18.70 0.32
C ASP A 114 -0.61 -17.49 -0.60
N VAL A 115 0.61 -17.23 -1.04
CA VAL A 115 0.86 -16.16 -2.04
C VAL A 115 0.02 -16.39 -3.30
N ARG A 116 -0.12 -17.65 -3.74
CA ARG A 116 -1.00 -17.99 -4.87
C ARG A 116 -2.47 -17.70 -4.56
N ARG A 117 -2.95 -18.06 -3.37
CA ARG A 117 -4.33 -17.79 -2.94
C ARG A 117 -4.61 -16.29 -2.86
N TYR A 118 -3.68 -15.51 -2.29
CA TYR A 118 -3.79 -14.05 -2.22
C TYR A 118 -3.89 -13.47 -3.63
N ARG A 119 -2.98 -13.84 -4.55
CA ARG A 119 -3.02 -13.39 -5.94
C ARG A 119 -4.27 -13.85 -6.70
N ALA A 120 -4.91 -14.93 -6.28
CA ALA A 120 -6.16 -15.42 -6.87
C ALA A 120 -7.42 -14.74 -6.30
N ALA A 121 -7.31 -13.96 -5.22
CA ALA A 121 -8.45 -13.30 -4.59
C ALA A 121 -9.02 -12.13 -5.43
N GLY A 122 -8.20 -11.55 -6.31
CA GLY A 122 -8.59 -10.44 -7.17
C GLY A 122 -7.55 -10.16 -8.24
N GLU A 123 -7.73 -9.07 -8.99
CA GLU A 123 -6.82 -8.67 -10.04
C GLU A 123 -5.59 -7.94 -9.47
N PHE A 124 -4.50 -8.69 -9.25
CA PHE A 124 -3.27 -8.13 -8.66
C PHE A 124 -2.67 -6.96 -9.46
N ALA A 125 -2.91 -6.90 -10.77
CA ALA A 125 -2.46 -5.81 -11.63
C ALA A 125 -3.02 -4.44 -11.22
N VAL A 126 -4.19 -4.40 -10.58
CA VAL A 126 -4.85 -3.16 -10.14
C VAL A 126 -4.87 -2.99 -8.62
N TRP A 127 -4.06 -3.76 -7.89
CA TRP A 127 -3.91 -3.59 -6.44
C TRP A 127 -3.68 -2.10 -6.09
N PRO A 128 -4.32 -1.52 -5.06
CA PRO A 128 -5.11 -2.15 -3.99
C PRO A 128 -6.58 -2.40 -4.33
N PHE A 129 -7.04 -2.10 -5.55
CA PHE A 129 -8.40 -2.47 -5.96
C PHE A 129 -8.48 -4.00 -6.14
N LEU A 130 -9.59 -4.60 -5.70
CA LEU A 130 -9.81 -6.04 -5.91
C LEU A 130 -10.20 -6.33 -7.36
N ARG A 131 -10.97 -5.42 -7.98
CA ARG A 131 -11.54 -5.54 -9.32
C ARG A 131 -11.08 -4.39 -10.20
N ARG A 132 -10.88 -4.64 -11.49
CA ARG A 132 -10.55 -3.56 -12.45
C ARG A 132 -11.64 -2.52 -12.63
N SER A 133 -12.90 -2.92 -12.57
CA SER A 133 -14.04 -1.99 -12.66
C SER A 133 -13.99 -0.90 -11.61
N ASP A 134 -13.57 -1.24 -10.39
CA ASP A 134 -13.51 -0.31 -9.26
C ASP A 134 -12.36 0.70 -9.45
N TYR A 135 -11.24 0.22 -10.00
CA TYR A 135 -10.12 1.08 -10.40
C TYR A 135 -10.52 2.06 -11.52
N GLU A 136 -11.16 1.57 -12.58
CA GLU A 136 -11.64 2.38 -13.70
C GLU A 136 -12.69 3.40 -13.27
N ALA A 137 -13.57 3.05 -12.33
CA ALA A 137 -14.53 3.98 -11.76
C ALA A 137 -13.82 5.09 -10.96
N ALA A 138 -12.82 4.74 -10.14
CA ALA A 138 -12.07 5.72 -9.36
C ALA A 138 -11.27 6.69 -10.25
N LEU A 139 -10.77 6.22 -11.40
CA LEU A 139 -10.07 7.05 -12.39
C LEU A 139 -10.93 8.19 -12.97
N ARG A 140 -12.26 8.11 -12.88
CA ARG A 140 -13.15 9.17 -13.39
C ARG A 140 -13.18 10.42 -12.50
N ALA A 141 -12.70 10.33 -11.26
CA ALA A 141 -12.64 11.45 -10.33
C ALA A 141 -11.31 11.48 -9.55
N PRO A 142 -10.15 11.64 -10.23
CA PRO A 142 -8.85 11.55 -9.59
C PRO A 142 -8.63 12.74 -8.64
N ARG A 143 -8.49 12.43 -7.35
CA ARG A 143 -8.06 13.39 -6.32
C ARG A 143 -6.55 13.24 -6.09
N LEU A 144 -5.87 14.36 -5.86
CA LEU A 144 -4.41 14.45 -5.64
C LEU A 144 -3.50 14.05 -6.81
N LEU A 145 -4.05 13.60 -7.95
CA LEU A 145 -3.30 13.18 -9.14
C LEU A 145 -3.42 14.15 -10.34
N ASN A 146 -4.06 15.31 -10.16
CA ASN A 146 -4.37 16.28 -11.24
C ASN A 146 -3.17 17.12 -11.75
N ARG A 147 -1.93 16.76 -11.40
CA ARG A 147 -0.71 17.31 -12.01
C ARG A 147 0.27 16.17 -12.17
N ALA A 148 0.77 16.02 -13.41
CA ALA A 148 1.74 15.00 -13.81
C ALA A 148 2.80 14.77 -12.73
N VAL A 149 2.88 13.53 -12.27
CA VAL A 149 4.03 12.95 -11.55
C VAL A 149 5.04 12.46 -12.57
#